data_AF-A0A0K0G0U7-F1
#
_entry.id   AF-A0A0K0G0U7-F1
#
_cell.length_a   1.000
_cell.length_b   1.000
_cell.length_c   1.000
_cell.angle_alpha   90.00
_cell.angle_beta   90.00
_cell.angle_gamma   90.00
#
_symmetry.space_group_name_H-M   'P 1'
#
loop_
_entity.id
_entity.type
_entity.pdbx_description
1 polymer ?
#
loop_
_entity_poly.entity_id
_entity_poly.type
_entity_poly.pdbx_seq_one_letter_code
_entity_poly.pdbx_strand_id
1 'polypeptide(L)' 'MKIIYLILTFAILYINAYERLKEPRIVDSSGSCIKRTCVVACNNDPDAFCKERVRHNLFWHITKCGCFRPL' A
#
# COMPACT_ATOMS: atom_id res chain seq x y z
N MET A 1 36.30 0.58 -17.19
CA MET A 1 35.85 1.56 -16.16
C MET A 1 34.44 2.09 -16.42
N LYS A 2 34.11 2.62 -17.61
CA LYS A 2 32.76 3.17 -17.91
C LYS A 2 31.58 2.20 -17.73
N ILE A 3 31.76 0.91 -18.00
CA ILE A 3 30.69 -0.11 -17.92
C ILE A 3 30.25 -0.35 -16.47
N ILE A 4 31.18 -0.31 -15.51
CA ILE A 4 30.88 -0.54 -14.09
C ILE A 4 29.98 0.57 -13.54
N TYR A 5 30.23 1.82 -13.94
CA TYR A 5 29.38 2.96 -13.56
C TYR A 5 27.96 2.86 -14.14
N LEU A 6 27.81 2.33 -15.36
CA LEU A 6 26.50 2.09 -15.98
C LEU A 6 25.70 1.02 -15.22
N ILE A 7 26.34 -0.07 -14.80
CA ILE A 7 25.67 -1.14 -14.05
C ILE A 7 25.24 -0.64 -12.65
N LEU A 8 26.11 0.10 -11.97
CA LEU A 8 25.80 0.69 -10.66
C LEU A 8 24.64 1.68 -10.72
N THR A 9 24.62 2.56 -11.73
CA THR A 9 23.54 3.53 -11.90
C THR A 9 22.21 2.84 -12.23
N PHE A 10 22.23 1.79 -13.06
CA PHE A 10 21.03 0.98 -13.33
C PHE A 10 20.52 0.25 -12.08
N ALA A 11 21.41 -0.30 -11.26
CA ALA A 11 21.04 -0.97 -10.02
C ALA A 11 20.38 0.00 -9.02
N ILE A 12 20.93 1.21 -8.87
CA ILE A 12 20.36 2.25 -7.98
C ILE A 12 18.99 2.70 -8.49
N LEU A 13 18.84 2.91 -9.81
CA LEU A 13 17.55 3.26 -10.41
C LEU A 13 16.52 2.15 -10.23
N TYR A 14 16.93 0.88 -10.37
CA TYR A 14 16.07 -0.27 -10.18
C TYR A 14 15.59 -0.40 -8.72
N ILE A 15 16.48 -0.23 -7.74
CA ILE A 15 16.14 -0.26 -6.31
C ILE A 15 15.16 0.88 -5.98
N ASN A 16 15.47 2.11 -6.40
CA ASN A 16 14.61 3.27 -6.15
C ASN A 16 13.22 3.13 -6.80
N ALA A 17 13.14 2.57 -8.01
CA ALA A 17 11.87 2.32 -8.69
C ALA A 17 11.06 1.21 -8.00
N TYR A 18 11.73 0.14 -7.56
CA TYR A 18 11.09 -0.99 -6.88
C TYR A 18 10.58 -0.63 -5.48
N GLU A 19 11.32 0.18 -4.73
CA GLU A 19 10.88 0.65 -3.41
C GLU A 19 9.70 1.62 -3.51
N ARG A 20 9.66 2.50 -4.53
CA ARG A 20 8.50 3.37 -4.79
C ARG A 20 7.23 2.61 -5.17
N LEU A 21 7.34 1.42 -5.77
CA LEU A 21 6.19 0.58 -6.11
C LEU A 21 5.52 -0.06 -4.89
N LYS A 22 6.14 0.00 -3.71
CA LYS A 22 5.59 -0.55 -2.47
C LYS A 22 4.90 0.46 -1.58
N GLU A 23 4.69 1.71 -2.01
CA GLU A 23 3.85 2.62 -1.23
C GLU A 23 2.39 2.15 -1.32
N PRO A 24 1.81 1.67 -0.21
CA PRO A 24 0.46 1.15 -0.25
C PRO A 24 -0.52 2.30 -0.47
N ARG A 25 -1.39 2.16 -1.47
CA ARG A 25 -2.49 3.08 -1.71
C ARG A 25 -3.42 3.02 -0.51
N ILE A 26 -3.73 4.18 0.07
CA ILE A 26 -4.66 4.27 1.19
C ILE A 26 -6.08 4.39 0.64
N VAL A 27 -6.96 3.48 1.05
CA VAL A 27 -8.39 3.49 0.72
C VAL A 27 -9.18 3.54 2.02
N ASP A 28 -10.18 4.41 2.08
CA ASP A 28 -11.10 4.46 3.21
C ASP A 28 -12.20 3.41 3.04
N SER A 29 -12.42 2.61 4.07
CA SER A 29 -13.47 1.61 4.15
C SER A 29 -14.30 1.81 5.41
N SER A 30 -15.62 1.66 5.31
CA SER A 30 -16.51 1.67 6.47
C SER A 30 -16.42 0.34 7.23
N GLY A 31 -16.35 0.40 8.57
CA GLY A 31 -16.45 -0.78 9.43
C GLY A 31 -15.23 -1.03 10.31
N SER A 32 -15.06 -2.30 10.70
CA SER A 32 -13.95 -2.71 11.58
C SER A 32 -12.67 -2.92 10.80
N CYS A 33 -11.57 -2.51 11.42
CA CYS A 33 -10.19 -2.64 10.94
C CYS A 33 -9.77 -4.11 10.97
N ILE A 34 -10.17 -4.87 9.95
CA ILE A 34 -9.93 -6.31 9.82
C ILE A 34 -9.40 -6.58 8.42
N LYS A 35 -8.46 -7.51 8.31
CA LYS A 35 -7.85 -7.90 7.02
C LYS A 35 -8.90 -8.16 5.93
N ARG A 36 -9.97 -8.90 6.24
CA ARG A 36 -11.05 -9.20 5.28
C ARG A 36 -11.72 -7.94 4.71
N THR A 37 -12.03 -6.96 5.56
CA THR A 37 -12.64 -5.69 5.13
C THR A 37 -11.72 -4.96 4.16
N CYS A 38 -10.42 -4.89 4.49
CA CYS A 38 -9.44 -4.26 3.62
C CYS A 38 -9.18 -5.02 2.33
N VAL A 39 -9.15 -6.36 2.36
CA VAL A 39 -9.04 -7.19 1.15
C VAL A 39 -10.19 -6.87 0.18
N VAL A 40 -11.43 -6.80 0.68
CA VAL A 40 -12.60 -6.46 -0.16
C VAL A 40 -12.51 -5.02 -0.66
N ALA A 41 -12.16 -4.06 0.20
CA ALA A 41 -12.00 -2.65 -0.18
C ALA A 41 -10.87 -2.42 -1.21
N CYS A 42 -9.85 -3.29 -1.19
CA CYS A 42 -8.72 -3.30 -2.11
C CYS A 42 -8.92 -4.27 -3.30
N ASN A 43 -10.15 -4.51 -3.78
CA ASN A 43 -10.44 -5.40 -4.92
C ASN A 43 -9.89 -6.84 -4.79
N ASN A 44 -10.06 -7.44 -3.62
CA ASN A 44 -9.53 -8.77 -3.28
C ASN A 44 -8.00 -8.86 -3.30
N ASP A 45 -7.31 -7.77 -2.98
CA ASP A 45 -5.86 -7.79 -2.76
C ASP A 45 -5.52 -8.58 -1.48
N PRO A 46 -4.84 -9.74 -1.57
CA PRO A 46 -4.51 -10.58 -0.41
C PRO A 46 -3.48 -9.92 0.52
N ASP A 47 -2.72 -8.96 0.01
CA ASP A 47 -1.70 -8.20 0.74
C ASP A 47 -2.27 -6.95 1.38
N ALA A 48 -3.57 -6.68 1.21
CA ALA A 48 -4.23 -5.57 1.86
C ALA A 48 -4.13 -5.67 3.39
N PHE A 49 -3.81 -4.55 4.03
CA PHE A 49 -3.68 -4.46 5.47
C PHE A 49 -4.45 -3.26 6.01
N CYS A 50 -4.83 -3.34 7.29
CA CYS A 50 -5.42 -2.20 7.96
C CYS A 50 -4.31 -1.31 8.53
N LYS A 51 -4.32 -0.03 8.17
CA LYS A 51 -3.35 0.95 8.62
C LYS A 51 -3.82 1.66 9.89
N GLU A 52 -5.08 2.10 9.92
CA GLU A 52 -5.58 2.92 11.02
C GLU A 52 -7.11 2.84 11.14
N ARG A 53 -7.63 2.84 12.37
CA ARG A 53 -9.06 3.03 12.64
C ARG A 53 -9.30 4.49 13.00
N VAL A 54 -9.91 5.24 12.08
CA VAL A 54 -10.32 6.63 12.33
C VAL A 54 -11.72 6.61 12.93
N ARG A 55 -11.82 6.91 14.22
CA ARG A 55 -13.11 7.22 14.86
C ARG A 55 -13.53 8.62 14.41
N HIS A 56 -14.52 8.70 13.53
CA HIS A 56 -15.05 9.98 13.07
C HIS A 56 -16.24 10.45 13.92
N ASN A 57 -16.97 9.54 14.59
CA ASN A 57 -17.99 9.85 15.61
C ASN A 57 -18.40 8.58 16.40
N LEU A 58 -19.23 8.74 17.46
CA LEU A 58 -19.72 7.63 18.33
C LEU A 58 -20.34 6.45 17.57
N PHE A 59 -20.85 6.68 16.35
CA PHE A 59 -21.57 5.68 15.54
C PHE A 59 -20.90 5.30 14.22
N TRP A 60 -19.85 6.02 13.78
CA TRP A 60 -19.21 5.79 12.48
C TRP A 60 -17.71 5.56 12.65
N HIS A 61 -17.28 4.33 12.37
CA HIS A 61 -15.89 3.94 12.32
C HIS A 61 -15.45 3.86 10.86
N ILE A 62 -14.55 4.76 10.48
CA ILE A 62 -13.87 4.73 9.19
C ILE A 62 -12.54 4.01 9.41
N THR A 63 -12.15 3.17 8.47
CA THR A 63 -10.91 2.41 8.52
C THR A 63 -10.09 2.68 7.29
N LYS A 64 -8.82 3.02 7.50
CA LYS A 64 -7.84 3.22 6.44
C LYS A 64 -7.18 1.89 6.14
N CYS A 65 -7.34 1.43 4.92
CA CYS A 65 -6.73 0.22 4.39
C CYS A 65 -5.58 0.59 3.45
N GLY A 66 -4.46 -0.13 3.54
CA GLY A 66 -3.36 -0.05 2.58
C GLY A 66 -3.51 -1.16 1.55
N CYS A 67 -3.57 -0.79 0.27
CA CYS A 67 -3.65 -1.69 -0.88
C CYS A 67 -2.32 -1.66 -1.65
N PHE A 68 -1.80 -2.80 -2.10
CA PHE A 68 -0.58 -2.88 -2.89
C PHE A 68 -0.84 -3.13 -4.37
N ARG A 69 -2.04 -3.62 -4.72
CA ARG A 69 -2.44 -3.77 -6.13
C ARG A 69 -2.92 -2.44 -6.73
N PRO A 70 -2.52 -2.13 -7.98
CA PRO A 70 -3.20 -1.11 -8.77
C PRO A 70 -4.64 -1.58 -9.05
N LEU A 71 -5.58 -0.63 -8.95
CA LEU A 71 -7.03 -0.83 -9.10
C LEU A 71 -7.42 -1.17 -10.54
#